data_AF-A0A6B9FZM7-F1
#
_entry.id   AF-A0A6B9FZM7-F1
#
_cell.length_a   1.000
_cell.length_b   1.000
_cell.length_c   1.000
_cell.angle_alpha   90.00
_cell.angle_beta   90.00
_cell.angle_gamma   90.00
#
_symmetry.space_group_name_H-M   'P 1'
#
loop_
_entity.id
_entity.type
_entity.pdbx_description
1 polymer ?
#
loop_
_entity_poly.entity_id
_entity_poly.type
_entity_poly.pdbx_seq_one_letter_code
_entity_poly.pdbx_strand_id
1 'polypeptide(L)' 'MTAHTFDAVHEAASIAESYARMATEFAAIGDARGLRYALRQAAVALASAADAAALLKPTSSRGGA' A
#
# COMPACT_ATOMS: atom_id res chain seq x y z
N MET A 1 7.23 15.98 10.12
CA MET A 1 5.96 15.66 9.43
C MET A 1 6.18 14.68 8.29
N THR A 2 7.06 14.95 7.33
CA THR A 2 7.33 14.04 6.19
C THR A 2 7.84 12.65 6.61
N ALA A 3 8.68 12.55 7.65
CA ALA A 3 9.13 11.27 8.20
C ALA A 3 7.94 10.36 8.59
N HIS A 4 6.98 10.89 9.35
CA HIS A 4 5.76 10.17 9.71
C HIS A 4 4.88 9.79 8.50
N THR A 5 4.91 10.58 7.43
CA THR A 5 4.21 10.24 6.17
C THR A 5 4.86 9.05 5.49
N PHE A 6 6.20 9.00 5.42
CA PHE A 6 6.90 7.83 4.87
C PHE A 6 6.67 6.57 5.72
N ASP A 7 6.66 6.70 7.05
CA ASP A 7 6.34 5.59 7.95
C ASP A 7 4.92 5.06 7.71
N ALA A 8 3.93 5.96 7.58
CA ALA A 8 2.55 5.59 7.30
C ALA A 8 2.38 4.90 5.92
N VAL A 9 3.09 5.40 4.89
CA VAL A 9 3.13 4.75 3.57
C VAL A 9 3.75 3.35 3.68
N HIS A 10 4.86 3.23 4.42
CA HIS A 10 5.55 1.97 4.60
C HIS A 10 4.68 0.94 5.33
N GLU A 11 4.02 1.34 6.41
CA GLU A 11 3.12 0.47 7.18
C GLU A 11 1.98 -0.05 6.30
N ALA A 12 1.26 0.85 5.62
CA ALA A 12 0.14 0.48 4.75
C ALA A 12 0.59 -0.41 3.58
N ALA A 13 1.74 -0.11 2.97
CA ALA A 13 2.30 -0.94 1.90
C ALA A 13 2.72 -2.33 2.40
N SER A 14 3.25 -2.44 3.61
CA SER A 14 3.66 -3.73 4.20
C SER A 14 2.46 -4.63 4.52
N ILE A 15 1.34 -4.02 4.95
CA ILE A 15 0.07 -4.73 5.12
C ILE A 15 -0.43 -5.24 3.76
N ALA A 16 -0.36 -4.41 2.72
CA ALA A 16 -0.76 -4.83 1.38
C ALA A 16 0.10 -5.98 0.84
N GLU A 17 1.43 -5.93 1.04
CA GLU A 17 2.33 -7.01 0.65
C GLU A 17 1.94 -8.33 1.32
N SER A 18 1.61 -8.29 2.61
CA SER A 18 1.21 -9.47 3.37
C SER A 18 -0.04 -10.12 2.78
N TYR A 19 -1.06 -9.32 2.47
CA TYR A 19 -2.27 -9.83 1.81
C TYR A 19 -2.01 -10.30 0.37
N ALA A 20 -1.13 -9.64 -0.38
CA ALA A 20 -0.75 -10.09 -1.71
C ALA A 20 -0.06 -11.47 -1.65
N ARG A 21 0.81 -11.70 -0.67
CA ARG A 21 1.45 -13.01 -0.45
C ARG A 21 0.42 -14.08 -0.10
N MET A 22 -0.51 -13.80 0.82
CA MET A 22 -1.62 -14.72 1.13
C MET A 22 -2.48 -15.03 -0.10
N ALA A 23 -2.73 -14.04 -0.97
CA ALA A 23 -3.47 -14.26 -2.21
C ALA A 23 -2.77 -15.30 -3.11
N THR A 24 -1.43 -15.28 -3.18
CA THR A 24 -0.69 -16.32 -3.93
C THR A 24 -0.84 -17.70 -3.33
N GLU A 25 -0.84 -17.81 -2.00
CA GLU A 25 -1.04 -19.07 -1.27
C GLU A 25 -2.45 -19.63 -1.53
N PHE A 26 -3.49 -18.79 -1.43
CA PHE A 26 -4.87 -19.20 -1.73
C PHE A 26 -5.05 -19.62 -3.18
N ALA A 27 -4.42 -18.92 -4.13
CA ALA A 27 -4.45 -19.29 -5.55
C ALA A 27 -3.82 -20.68 -5.77
N ALA A 28 -2.71 -20.98 -5.09
CA ALA A 28 -2.03 -22.27 -5.22
C ALA A 28 -2.88 -23.46 -4.75
N ILE A 29 -3.76 -23.26 -3.77
CA ILE A 29 -4.66 -24.31 -3.25
C ILE A 29 -6.08 -24.25 -3.83
N GLY A 30 -6.37 -23.32 -4.74
CA GLY A 30 -7.69 -23.16 -5.35
C GLY A 30 -8.77 -22.55 -4.44
N ASP A 31 -8.40 -21.86 -3.35
CA ASP A 31 -9.36 -21.18 -2.49
C ASP A 31 -9.82 -19.84 -3.08
N ALA A 32 -10.90 -19.87 -3.84
CA ALA A 32 -11.47 -18.69 -4.48
C ALA A 32 -11.99 -17.63 -3.48
N ARG A 33 -12.45 -18.02 -2.29
CA ARG A 33 -12.99 -17.07 -1.29
C ARG A 33 -11.85 -16.36 -0.58
N GLY A 34 -10.86 -17.12 -0.11
CA GLY A 34 -9.63 -16.59 0.48
C GLY A 34 -8.90 -15.65 -0.47
N LEU A 35 -8.74 -16.07 -1.74
CA LEU A 35 -8.12 -15.26 -2.79
C LEU A 35 -8.82 -13.90 -2.98
N ARG A 36 -10.15 -13.91 -3.15
CA ARG A 36 -10.94 -12.68 -3.34
C ARG A 36 -10.85 -11.76 -2.14
N TYR A 37 -10.89 -12.32 -0.93
CA TYR A 37 -10.76 -11.55 0.30
C TYR A 37 -9.38 -10.89 0.39
N ALA A 38 -8.30 -11.68 0.23
CA ALA A 38 -6.93 -11.20 0.32
C ALA A 38 -6.65 -10.09 -0.69
N LEU A 39 -7.04 -10.27 -1.96
CA LEU A 39 -6.89 -9.24 -2.99
C LEU A 39 -7.66 -7.95 -2.67
N ARG A 40 -8.88 -8.06 -2.12
CA ARG A 40 -9.66 -6.89 -1.72
C ARG A 40 -8.97 -6.12 -0.59
N GLN A 41 -8.44 -6.82 0.42
CA GLN A 41 -7.74 -6.16 1.53
C GLN A 41 -6.41 -5.54 1.08
N ALA A 42 -5.65 -6.22 0.22
CA ALA A 42 -4.45 -5.66 -0.38
C ALA A 42 -4.75 -4.36 -1.14
N ALA A 43 -5.84 -4.33 -1.93
CA ALA A 43 -6.25 -3.13 -2.66
C ALA A 43 -6.62 -1.96 -1.73
N VAL A 44 -7.33 -2.22 -0.63
CA VAL A 44 -7.67 -1.20 0.37
C VAL A 44 -6.41 -0.64 1.04
N ALA A 45 -5.48 -1.50 1.43
CA ALA A 45 -4.22 -1.10 2.05
C ALA A 45 -3.34 -0.28 1.08
N LEU A 46 -3.27 -0.68 -0.20
CA LEU A 46 -2.57 0.10 -1.23
C LEU A 46 -3.23 1.46 -1.49
N ALA A 47 -4.57 1.53 -1.48
CA ALA A 47 -5.27 2.81 -1.62
C ALA A 47 -4.91 3.75 -0.45
N SER A 48 -4.90 3.24 0.78
CA SER A 48 -4.46 4.01 1.96
C SER A 48 -3.01 4.49 1.84
N ALA A 49 -2.10 3.62 1.36
CA ALA A 49 -0.71 4.00 1.11
C ALA A 49 -0.59 5.10 0.04
N ALA A 50 -1.39 5.02 -1.03
CA ALA A 50 -1.43 6.03 -2.08
C ALA A 50 -1.94 7.38 -1.58
N ASP A 51 -3.00 7.37 -0.75
CA ASP A 51 -3.55 8.58 -0.14
C ASP A 51 -2.53 9.25 0.80
N ALA A 52 -1.81 8.45 1.61
CA ALA A 52 -0.73 8.94 2.45
C ALA A 52 0.43 9.51 1.61
N ALA A 53 0.81 8.82 0.53
CA ALA A 53 1.87 9.25 -0.37
C ALA A 53 1.52 10.56 -1.12
N ALA A 54 0.23 10.83 -1.38
CA ALA A 54 -0.21 12.07 -2.00
C ALA A 54 0.12 13.33 -1.16
N LEU A 55 0.34 13.17 0.15
CA LEU A 55 0.78 14.24 1.05
C LEU A 55 2.26 14.60 0.87
N LEU A 56 3.04 13.72 0.22
CA LEU A 56 4.43 14.00 -0.13
C LEU A 56 4.46 15.01 -1.27
N LYS A 57 4.48 16.30 -0.96
CA LYS A 57 4.81 17.32 -1.97
C LYS A 57 6.25 17.13 -2.45
N PRO A 58 6.51 17.11 -3.77
CA PRO A 58 7.86 17.31 -4.27
C PRO A 58 8.34 18.67 -3.75
N THR A 59 9.44 18.70 -3.02
CA THR A 59 10.10 19.94 -2.65
C THR A 59 10.62 20.60 -3.93
N SER A 60 9.83 21.49 -4.53
CA SER A 60 10.32 22.41 -5.56
C SER A 60 11.25 23.44 -4.90
N SER A 61 12.44 23.02 -4.50
CA SER A 61 13.56 23.89 -4.16
C SER A 61 14.44 24.03 -5.40
N ARG A 62 13.91 24.71 -6.43
CA ARG A 62 14.76 25.24 -7.51
C ARG A 62 14.03 26.37 -8.24
N GLY A 63 14.49 27.59 -7.99
CA GLY A 63 14.28 28.76 -8.85
C GLY A 63 13.08 29.63 -8.49
N GLY A 64 13.32 30.66 -7.68
CA GLY A 64 12.38 31.76 -7.47
C GLY A 64 13.13 33.04 -7.12
N ALA A 65 13.56 33.73 -8.18
CA ALA A 65 14.00 35.13 -8.31
C ALA A 65 14.86 35.77 -7.21
#